data_AF-A0A7C5BK74-F1
#
_entry.id   AF-A0A7C5BK74-F1
#
_cell.length_a   1.000
_cell.length_b   1.000
_cell.length_c   1.000
_cell.angle_alpha   90.00
_cell.angle_beta   90.00
_cell.angle_gamma   90.00
#
_symmetry.space_group_name_H-M   'P 1'
#
loop_
_entity.id
_entity.type
_entity.pdbx_description
1 polymer ?
#
loop_
_entity_poly.entity_id
_entity_poly.type
_entity_poly.pdbx_seq_one_letter_code
_entity_poly.pdbx_strand_id
1 'polypeptide(L)'
;AQSFGEFTVIAASKTALDKMSQGLQSFLEPVIMLYDLSRLEADLAWFMMEGLISNTTALQVAPLARSLCAKVVKYWQMLIEGFGIPEWVIQAPAAGNWLQYNSVDNEGEVLGVDF
;
A
#
# COMPACT_ATOMS: atom_id res chain seq x y z
N ALA A 1 2.00 -11.84 -18.16
CA ALA A 1 3.17 -11.77 -17.26
C ALA A 1 2.83 -11.03 -15.95
N GLN A 2 2.26 -9.83 -16.03
CA GLN A 2 1.88 -9.01 -14.86
C GLN A 2 0.95 -9.73 -13.87
N SER A 3 -0.18 -10.28 -14.33
CA SER A 3 -1.15 -10.95 -13.44
C SER A 3 -0.58 -12.19 -12.73
N PHE A 4 0.40 -12.87 -13.33
CA PHE A 4 1.10 -13.99 -12.68
C PHE A 4 2.05 -13.50 -11.56
N GLY A 5 2.71 -12.36 -11.78
CA GLY A 5 3.52 -11.71 -10.73
C GLY A 5 2.65 -11.28 -9.56
N GLU A 6 1.51 -10.65 -9.83
CA GLU A 6 0.55 -10.22 -8.80
C GLU A 6 0.01 -11.41 -8.01
N PHE A 7 -0.42 -12.48 -8.69
CA PHE A 7 -0.81 -13.73 -8.01
C PHE A 7 0.29 -14.28 -7.10
N THR A 8 1.55 -14.26 -7.56
CA THR A 8 2.70 -14.74 -6.78
C THR A 8 2.89 -13.91 -5.51
N VAL A 9 2.77 -12.59 -5.61
CA VAL A 9 2.88 -11.68 -4.47
C VAL A 9 1.77 -11.92 -3.46
N ILE A 10 0.51 -12.07 -3.92
CA ILE A 10 -0.64 -12.33 -3.04
C ILE A 10 -0.49 -13.68 -2.33
N ALA A 11 -0.12 -14.74 -3.07
CA ALA A 11 0.08 -16.07 -2.51
C ALA A 11 1.22 -16.12 -1.48
N ALA A 12 2.34 -15.45 -1.78
CA ALA A 12 3.47 -15.34 -0.86
C ALA A 12 3.08 -14.55 0.40
N SER A 13 2.35 -13.45 0.26
CA SER A 13 1.89 -12.61 1.38
C SER A 13 0.97 -13.37 2.32
N LYS A 14 0.01 -14.14 1.77
CA LYS A 14 -0.86 -15.01 2.56
C LYS A 14 -0.07 -16.09 3.31
N THR A 15 0.85 -16.76 2.61
CA THR A 15 1.72 -17.78 3.22
C THR A 15 2.58 -17.19 4.35
N ALA A 16 3.01 -15.93 4.21
CA ALA A 16 3.75 -15.23 5.25
C ALA A 16 2.85 -14.92 6.46
N LEU A 17 1.63 -14.39 6.25
CA LEU A 17 0.66 -14.15 7.33
C LEU A 17 0.38 -15.42 8.13
N ASP A 18 0.12 -16.54 7.47
CA ASP A 18 -0.22 -17.81 8.14
C ASP A 18 0.87 -18.31 9.11
N LYS A 19 2.12 -17.85 8.95
CA LYS A 19 3.27 -18.22 9.80
C LYS A 19 3.51 -17.23 10.95
N MET A 20 2.84 -16.09 10.96
CA MET A 20 3.03 -15.04 11.95
C MET A 20 2.21 -15.29 13.22
N SER A 21 2.56 -14.58 14.30
CA SER A 21 1.71 -14.57 15.51
C SER A 21 0.37 -13.87 15.23
N GLN A 22 -0.68 -14.23 15.97
CA GLN A 22 -2.02 -13.66 15.79
C GLN A 22 -2.04 -12.13 15.86
N GLY A 23 -1.21 -11.54 16.73
CA GLY A 23 -1.10 -10.08 16.86
C GLY A 23 -0.53 -9.44 15.59
N LEU A 24 0.52 -10.05 15.01
CA LEU A 24 1.15 -9.54 13.79
C LEU A 24 0.28 -9.78 12.55
N GLN A 25 -0.44 -10.92 12.50
CA GLN A 25 -1.44 -11.17 11.46
C GLN A 25 -2.51 -10.07 11.45
N SER A 26 -3.11 -9.78 12.61
CA SER A 26 -4.16 -8.77 12.74
C SER A 26 -3.68 -7.36 12.37
N PHE A 27 -2.38 -7.11 12.51
CA PHE A 27 -1.73 -5.85 12.17
C PHE A 27 -1.43 -5.70 10.67
N LEU A 28 -0.95 -6.76 10.01
CA LEU A 28 -0.52 -6.74 8.61
C LEU A 28 -1.61 -7.14 7.62
N GLU A 29 -2.62 -7.90 8.04
CA GLU A 29 -3.74 -8.31 7.18
C GLU A 29 -4.42 -7.12 6.48
N PRO A 30 -4.72 -5.98 7.14
CA PRO A 30 -5.31 -4.83 6.45
C PRO A 30 -4.43 -4.24 5.33
N VAL A 31 -3.10 -4.33 5.46
CA VAL A 31 -2.15 -3.83 4.45
C VAL A 31 -2.16 -4.75 3.23
N ILE A 32 -2.17 -6.07 3.46
CA ILE A 32 -2.23 -7.07 2.39
C ILE A 32 -3.59 -7.01 1.69
N MET A 33 -4.70 -6.91 2.42
CA MET A 33 -6.03 -6.71 1.84
C MET A 33 -6.12 -5.43 1.01
N LEU A 34 -5.44 -4.35 1.43
CA LEU A 34 -5.41 -3.10 0.67
C LEU A 34 -4.66 -3.28 -0.66
N TYR A 35 -3.56 -4.03 -0.66
CA TYR A 35 -2.86 -4.41 -1.90
C TYR A 35 -3.77 -5.25 -2.81
N ASP A 36 -4.41 -6.30 -2.27
CA ASP A 36 -5.31 -7.17 -3.02
C ASP A 36 -6.44 -6.38 -3.69
N LEU A 37 -7.08 -5.47 -2.94
CA LEU A 37 -8.14 -4.61 -3.49
C LEU A 37 -7.60 -3.64 -4.53
N SER A 38 -6.38 -3.13 -4.40
CA SER A 38 -5.78 -2.26 -5.44
C SER A 38 -5.56 -3.01 -6.76
N ARG A 39 -5.23 -4.31 -6.69
CA ARG A 39 -5.12 -5.17 -7.88
C ARG A 39 -6.50 -5.47 -8.46
N LEU A 40 -7.45 -5.80 -7.59
CA LEU A 40 -8.83 -6.03 -7.98
C LEU A 40 -9.46 -4.80 -8.65
N GLU A 41 -9.23 -3.60 -8.12
CA GLU A 41 -9.74 -2.34 -8.65
C GLU A 41 -9.18 -2.03 -10.04
N ALA A 42 -7.90 -2.34 -10.27
CA ALA A 42 -7.25 -2.13 -11.57
C ALA A 42 -7.89 -2.95 -12.70
N ASP A 43 -8.32 -4.17 -12.40
CA ASP A 43 -8.92 -5.10 -13.37
C ASP A 43 -10.43 -5.34 -13.14
N LEU A 44 -11.09 -4.49 -12.34
CA LEU A 44 -12.46 -4.72 -11.87
C LEU A 44 -13.46 -4.88 -13.02
N ALA A 45 -13.32 -4.06 -14.06
CA ALA A 45 -14.16 -4.14 -15.25
C ALA A 45 -14.03 -5.51 -15.96
N TRP A 46 -12.81 -6.05 -16.03
CA TRP A 46 -12.57 -7.37 -16.62
C TRP A 46 -13.24 -8.47 -15.79
N PHE A 47 -13.07 -8.47 -14.47
CA PHE A 47 -13.73 -9.43 -13.58
C PHE A 47 -15.26 -9.36 -13.65
N MET A 48 -15.83 -8.17 -13.85
CA MET A 48 -17.27 -7.99 -14.05
C MET A 48 -17.73 -8.54 -15.41
N MET A 49 -16.97 -8.28 -16.49
CA MET A 49 -17.30 -8.77 -17.84
C MET A 49 -17.27 -10.30 -17.92
N GLU A 50 -16.30 -10.93 -17.24
CA GLU A 50 -16.20 -12.40 -17.16
C GLU A 50 -17.21 -13.03 -16.15
N GLY A 51 -18.02 -12.20 -15.48
CA GLY A 51 -19.01 -12.69 -14.51
C GLY A 51 -18.42 -13.24 -13.20
N LEU A 52 -17.13 -13.01 -12.96
CA LEU A 52 -16.42 -13.42 -11.74
C LEU A 52 -16.78 -12.55 -10.53
N ILE A 53 -17.16 -11.30 -10.78
CA ILE A 53 -17.60 -10.34 -9.75
C ILE A 53 -18.94 -9.74 -10.13
N SER A 54 -19.89 -9.80 -9.20
CA SER A 54 -21.20 -9.17 -9.36
C SER A 54 -21.11 -7.64 -9.27
N ASN A 55 -22.04 -6.93 -9.92
CA ASN A 55 -22.14 -5.48 -9.79
C ASN A 55 -22.28 -5.02 -8.32
N THR A 56 -23.03 -5.78 -7.51
CA THR A 56 -23.17 -5.52 -6.08
C THR A 56 -21.86 -5.61 -5.32
N THR A 57 -21.01 -6.57 -5.65
CA THR A 57 -19.67 -6.73 -5.05
C THR A 57 -18.71 -5.66 -5.54
N ALA A 58 -18.74 -5.34 -6.83
CA ALA A 58 -17.88 -4.31 -7.44
C ALA A 58 -18.06 -2.93 -6.77
N LEU A 59 -19.31 -2.57 -6.45
CA LEU A 59 -19.63 -1.31 -5.74
C LEU A 59 -19.02 -1.23 -4.32
N GLN A 60 -18.61 -2.35 -3.72
CA GLN A 60 -18.01 -2.39 -2.38
C GLN A 60 -16.48 -2.23 -2.40
N VAL A 61 -15.82 -2.39 -3.55
CA VAL A 61 -14.35 -2.40 -3.65
C VAL A 61 -13.77 -1.06 -3.17
N ALA A 62 -14.20 0.06 -3.75
CA ALA A 62 -13.68 1.38 -3.39
C ALA A 62 -14.01 1.80 -1.94
N PRO A 63 -15.25 1.63 -1.42
CA PRO A 63 -15.54 1.85 0.00
C PRO A 63 -14.66 1.03 0.95
N LEU A 64 -14.42 -0.25 0.63
CA LEU A 64 -13.60 -1.12 1.45
C LEU A 64 -12.13 -0.68 1.44
N ALA A 65 -11.57 -0.34 0.28
CA ALA A 65 -10.21 0.18 0.16
C ALA A 65 -10.03 1.46 1.01
N ARG A 66 -10.97 2.42 0.93
CA ARG A 66 -10.93 3.64 1.76
C ARG A 66 -11.00 3.34 3.26
N SER A 67 -11.85 2.40 3.66
CA SER A 67 -11.93 1.94 5.05
C SER A 67 -10.61 1.33 5.52
N LEU A 68 -9.94 0.52 4.68
CA LEU A 68 -8.62 -0.04 5.01
C LEU A 68 -7.55 1.04 5.11
N CYS A 69 -7.50 2.01 4.19
CA CYS A 69 -6.60 3.17 4.31
C CYS A 69 -6.78 3.89 5.65
N ALA A 70 -8.03 4.14 6.06
CA ALA A 70 -8.34 4.78 7.35
C ALA A 70 -7.97 3.92 8.58
N LYS A 71 -7.86 2.60 8.43
CA LYS A 71 -7.33 1.70 9.47
C LYS A 71 -5.81 1.77 9.51
N VAL A 72 -5.16 1.58 8.36
CA VAL A 72 -3.70 1.52 8.19
C VAL A 72 -3.02 2.81 8.63
N VAL A 73 -3.62 3.97 8.35
CA VAL A 73 -3.07 5.26 8.76
C VAL A 73 -2.93 5.42 10.29
N LYS A 74 -3.62 4.61 11.11
CA LYS A 74 -3.45 4.72 12.57
C LYS A 74 -2.09 4.21 13.06
N TYR A 75 -1.39 3.45 12.24
CA TYR A 75 -0.13 2.79 12.58
C TYR A 75 0.91 2.84 11.45
N TRP A 76 0.79 3.84 10.56
CA TRP A 76 1.69 4.00 9.41
C TRP A 76 3.16 4.10 9.83
N GLN A 77 3.46 4.79 10.93
CA GLN A 77 4.83 4.94 11.44
C GLN A 77 5.45 3.59 11.75
N MET A 78 4.73 2.73 12.48
CA MET A 78 5.22 1.38 12.83
C MET A 78 5.45 0.50 11.60
N LEU A 79 4.66 0.67 10.53
CA LEU A 79 4.87 -0.05 9.27
C LEU A 79 6.15 0.40 8.57
N ILE A 80 6.43 1.71 8.54
CA ILE A 80 7.63 2.27 7.93
C ILE A 80 8.87 1.93 8.76
N GLU A 81 8.80 2.13 10.07
CA GLU A 81 9.87 1.78 11.01
C GLU A 81 10.19 0.28 10.98
N GLY A 82 9.20 -0.57 10.70
CA GLY A 82 9.36 -2.02 10.54
C GLY A 82 10.32 -2.43 9.41
N PHE A 83 10.60 -1.57 8.44
CA PHE A 83 11.65 -1.82 7.44
C PHE A 83 13.07 -1.72 8.03
N GLY A 84 13.25 -1.08 9.19
CA GLY A 84 14.54 -0.95 9.85
C GLY A 84 15.57 -0.12 9.07
N ILE A 85 15.11 0.82 8.23
CA ILE A 85 15.98 1.69 7.42
C ILE A 85 16.63 2.73 8.34
N PRO A 86 17.96 2.79 8.44
CA PRO A 86 18.63 3.80 9.25
C PRO A 86 18.45 5.21 8.65
N GLU A 87 18.26 6.21 9.51
CA GLU A 87 18.00 7.60 9.10
C GLU A 87 19.08 8.16 8.16
N TRP A 88 20.34 7.82 8.37
CA TRP A 88 21.46 8.30 7.54
C TRP A 88 21.45 7.73 6.11
N VAL A 89 20.68 6.67 5.84
CA VAL A 89 20.46 6.11 4.49
C VAL A 89 19.35 6.86 3.76
N ILE A 90 18.49 7.59 4.49
CA ILE A 90 17.36 8.32 3.93
C ILE A 90 17.89 9.63 3.32
N GLN A 91 18.15 9.60 2.01
CA GLN A 91 18.65 10.73 1.23
C GLN A 91 17.51 11.53 0.55
N ALA A 92 16.28 11.42 1.06
CA ALA A 92 15.10 12.08 0.52
C ALA A 92 14.75 13.33 1.34
N PRO A 93 14.88 14.56 0.80
CA PRO A 93 14.60 15.79 1.55
C PRO A 93 13.19 15.85 2.15
N ALA A 94 12.20 15.31 1.43
CA ALA A 94 10.82 15.23 1.88
C ALA A 94 10.61 14.28 3.08
N ALA A 95 11.52 13.34 3.33
CA ALA A 95 11.40 12.39 4.45
C ALA A 95 11.75 13.01 5.81
N GLY A 96 12.69 13.97 5.85
CA GLY A 96 13.12 14.61 7.09
C GLY A 96 12.12 15.66 7.62
N ASN A 97 11.79 16.67 6.82
CA ASN A 97 10.80 17.68 7.19
C ASN A 97 9.89 18.02 6.02
N TRP A 98 8.88 17.19 5.81
CA TRP A 98 7.93 17.35 4.70
C TRP A 98 7.15 18.67 4.75
N LEU A 99 6.88 19.25 5.93
CA LEU A 99 6.22 20.56 6.04
C LEU A 99 7.13 21.67 5.50
N GLN A 100 8.39 21.69 5.93
CA GLN A 100 9.36 22.68 5.46
C GLN A 100 9.67 22.49 3.97
N TYR A 101 9.81 21.25 3.54
CA TYR A 101 10.06 20.90 2.14
C TYR A 101 8.93 21.37 1.20
N ASN A 102 7.68 21.38 1.68
CA ASN A 102 6.51 21.89 0.94
C ASN A 102 6.12 23.33 1.34
N SER A 103 7.00 24.07 2.02
CA SER A 103 6.72 25.47 2.43
C SER A 103 6.71 26.45 1.25
N VAL A 104 7.28 26.04 0.12
CA VAL A 104 7.26 26.72 -1.17
C VAL A 104 6.83 25.72 -2.24
N ASP A 105 6.37 26.22 -3.40
CA ASP A 105 6.16 25.37 -4.57
C ASP A 105 7.53 24.81 -4.99
N ASN A 106 7.74 23.52 -4.72
CA ASN A 106 9.02 22.84 -4.91
C ASN A 106 9.21 22.30 -6.33
N GLU A 107 8.23 22.53 -7.22
CA GLU A 107 8.23 22.16 -8.64
C GLU A 107 8.66 20.70 -8.93
N GLY A 108 8.58 19.80 -7.94
CA GLY A 108 8.92 18.39 -8.09
C GLY A 108 10.40 18.07 -8.36
N GLU A 109 11.35 18.82 -7.78
CA GLU A 109 12.80 18.47 -7.74
C GLU A 109 13.60 18.58 -9.05
N VAL A 110 13.40 19.63 -9.86
CA VAL A 110 14.24 19.85 -11.06
C VAL A 110 15.64 20.36 -10.73
N LEU A 111 15.83 20.98 -9.56
CA LEU A 111 17.12 21.45 -9.08
C LEU A 111 17.50 20.61 -7.86
N GLY A 112 18.31 19.58 -8.09
CA GLY A 112 18.98 18.85 -7.02
C GLY A 112 19.65 19.87 -6.09
N VAL A 113 19.36 19.76 -4.80
CA VAL A 113 20.06 20.55 -3.79
C VAL A 113 21.56 20.23 -3.87
N ASP A 114 22.37 21.24 -4.17
CA ASP A 114 23.82 21.12 -4.09
C ASP A 114 24.20 20.79 -2.64
N PHE A 115 24.82 19.61 -2.44
CA PHE A 115 25.37 19.16 -1.15
C PHE A 115 26.69 19.84 -0.84
#